data_AF-A0A2V5Y675-F1
#
_entry.id   AF-A0A2V5Y675-F1
#
_cell.length_a   1.000
_cell.length_b   1.000
_cell.length_c   1.000
_cell.angle_alpha   90.00
_cell.angle_beta   90.00
_cell.angle_gamma   90.00
#
_symmetry.space_group_name_H-M   'P 1'
#
loop_
_entity.id
_entity.type
_entity.pdbx_description
1 polymer ?
#
loop_
_entity_poly.entity_id
_entity_poly.type
_entity_poly.pdbx_seq_one_letter_code
_entity_poly.pdbx_strand_id
1 'polypeptide(L)'
;MNLRFAIGDWPLPKLAIGISQLRKVSRAPIISGLAIGAALVCYGSDAGNGSLSESKIDTAAQKAMAEPLLEQNEQLRKQLSIAQESLKALTSSLAESNAEAEELRRKYSDLELRMEALGLASASKDRAKLEQRLLAAVSDLQLAHKERDEYRDQMLRLNEAVLCYLKTSQAGDAKARMDVEAQLRSTNTLITKSTSEPELPEPSLMDGSVISVKEEWSFVVGNLGEKQGIKIGMPMRVMRNDRKIATLRVVDVRQKICGAVIQEMDSEKEKIRVGDHLQVDAHHDLSLR
;
A
#
# COMPACT_ATOMS: atom_id res chain seq x y z
N MET A 1 -38.53 -3.69 -33.25
CA MET A 1 -38.41 -4.99 -32.56
C MET A 1 -38.08 -4.74 -31.09
N ASN A 2 -38.91 -5.26 -30.18
CA ASN A 2 -38.73 -5.24 -28.74
C ASN A 2 -37.98 -6.50 -28.30
N LEU A 3 -36.91 -6.37 -27.51
CA LEU A 3 -36.34 -7.49 -26.76
C LEU A 3 -36.04 -7.01 -25.33
N ARG A 4 -36.96 -7.37 -24.43
CA ARG A 4 -36.81 -7.34 -22.97
C ARG A 4 -35.84 -8.45 -22.56
N PHE A 5 -34.81 -8.13 -21.78
CA PHE A 5 -34.03 -9.14 -21.07
C PHE A 5 -34.59 -9.32 -19.66
N ALA A 6 -35.00 -10.55 -19.37
CA ALA A 6 -35.49 -11.00 -18.08
C ALA A 6 -34.30 -11.27 -17.14
N ILE A 7 -34.39 -10.73 -15.92
CA ILE A 7 -33.49 -11.02 -14.80
C ILE A 7 -34.04 -12.29 -14.13
N GLY A 8 -33.27 -13.38 -14.20
CA GLY A 8 -33.58 -14.65 -13.53
C GLY A 8 -33.04 -14.66 -12.11
N ASP A 9 -33.94 -14.89 -11.16
CA ASP A 9 -33.66 -15.16 -9.75
C ASP A 9 -32.88 -16.47 -9.57
N TRP A 10 -31.81 -16.43 -8.76
CA TRP A 10 -31.15 -17.63 -8.23
C TRP A 10 -30.97 -17.49 -6.71
N PRO A 11 -31.44 -18.45 -5.89
CA PRO A 11 -31.33 -18.36 -4.44
C PRO A 11 -29.96 -18.82 -3.94
N LEU A 12 -29.33 -18.01 -3.09
CA LEU A 12 -28.15 -18.34 -2.29
C LEU A 12 -28.58 -18.86 -0.90
N PRO A 13 -28.05 -19.98 -0.38
CA PRO A 13 -28.28 -20.39 1.00
C PRO A 13 -27.42 -19.55 1.96
N LYS A 14 -28.07 -18.99 2.99
CA LYS A 14 -27.46 -18.31 4.13
C LYS A 14 -26.88 -19.34 5.10
N LEU A 15 -25.57 -19.32 5.31
CA LEU A 15 -24.94 -19.93 6.49
C LEU A 15 -24.44 -18.82 7.42
N ALA A 16 -25.22 -18.60 8.48
CA ALA A 16 -24.84 -17.75 9.59
C ALA A 16 -23.96 -18.56 10.56
N ILE A 17 -22.68 -18.20 10.67
CA ILE A 17 -21.79 -18.74 11.69
C ILE A 17 -21.66 -17.68 12.78
N GLY A 18 -22.30 -17.94 13.92
CA GLY A 18 -22.26 -17.12 15.11
C GLY A 18 -20.90 -17.22 15.79
N ILE A 19 -20.24 -16.07 15.94
CA ILE A 19 -19.08 -15.87 16.80
C ILE A 19 -19.61 -15.56 18.20
N SER A 20 -19.44 -16.46 19.17
CA SER A 20 -19.43 -16.06 20.58
C SER A 20 -18.78 -17.10 21.49
N GLN A 21 -17.96 -16.60 22.42
CA GLN A 21 -17.49 -17.20 23.67
C GLN A 21 -16.09 -17.82 23.67
N LEU A 22 -15.11 -16.94 23.90
CA LEU A 22 -13.72 -17.26 24.25
C LEU A 22 -13.35 -16.43 25.48
N ARG A 23 -13.57 -16.99 26.69
CA ARG A 23 -12.91 -16.59 27.94
C ARG A 23 -13.27 -17.52 29.10
N LYS A 24 -12.33 -18.36 29.56
CA LYS A 24 -11.53 -18.09 30.77
C LYS A 24 -10.54 -19.21 31.06
N VAL A 25 -9.36 -18.74 31.43
CA VAL A 25 -8.15 -19.43 31.89
C VAL A 25 -8.39 -20.09 33.25
N SER A 26 -7.84 -21.29 33.46
CA SER A 26 -7.27 -21.66 34.76
C SER A 26 -6.15 -22.69 34.59
N ARG A 27 -5.02 -22.41 35.25
CA ARG A 27 -3.79 -23.20 35.33
C ARG A 27 -3.85 -24.11 36.57
N ALA A 28 -3.48 -25.38 36.45
CA ALA A 28 -2.80 -26.14 37.52
C ALA A 28 -2.17 -27.44 36.95
N PRO A 29 -0.95 -27.82 37.38
CA PRO A 29 -0.27 -29.06 37.00
C PRO A 29 -0.51 -30.17 38.03
N ILE A 30 -0.54 -31.44 37.60
CA ILE A 30 -0.48 -32.59 38.52
C ILE A 30 0.70 -33.48 38.10
N ILE A 31 1.70 -33.47 38.99
CA ILE A 31 2.79 -34.42 39.09
C ILE A 31 2.29 -35.60 39.93
N SER A 32 2.37 -36.82 39.40
CA SER A 32 2.52 -38.10 40.13
C SER A 32 2.59 -39.19 39.06
N GLY A 33 3.38 -40.24 39.14
CA GLY A 33 4.21 -40.79 40.20
C GLY A 33 4.48 -42.23 39.77
N LEU A 34 5.75 -42.50 39.48
CA LEU A 34 6.36 -43.77 39.10
C LEU A 34 6.12 -44.85 40.17
N ALA A 35 5.54 -46.00 39.82
CA ALA A 35 5.71 -47.28 40.56
C ALA A 35 5.11 -48.46 39.77
N ILE A 36 5.93 -49.18 38.99
CA ILE A 36 5.63 -50.55 38.57
C ILE A 36 6.63 -51.44 39.29
N GLY A 37 6.15 -52.09 40.36
CA GLY A 37 6.91 -53.02 41.16
C GLY A 37 6.99 -54.39 40.50
N ALA A 38 8.21 -54.89 40.36
CA ALA A 38 8.51 -56.26 39.98
C ALA A 38 8.27 -57.20 41.17
N ALA A 39 7.43 -58.22 40.98
CA ALA A 39 7.33 -59.37 41.87
C ALA A 39 7.78 -60.61 41.11
N LEU A 40 8.99 -61.05 41.46
CA LEU A 40 9.65 -62.27 41.04
C LEU A 40 9.25 -63.36 42.04
N VAL A 41 8.56 -64.41 41.59
CA VAL A 41 8.38 -65.64 42.37
C VAL A 41 8.79 -66.82 41.50
N CYS A 42 9.95 -67.37 41.84
CA CYS A 42 10.38 -68.69 41.45
C CYS A 42 9.60 -69.74 42.25
N TYR A 43 9.05 -70.74 41.57
CA TYR A 43 8.97 -72.09 42.13
C TYR A 43 9.52 -73.07 41.11
N GLY A 44 10.54 -73.79 41.55
CA GLY A 44 11.19 -74.86 40.84
C GLY A 44 10.33 -76.12 40.79
N SER A 45 10.71 -76.93 39.80
CA SER A 45 10.36 -78.31 39.49
C SER A 45 10.17 -79.26 40.66
N ASP A 46 9.29 -80.25 40.47
CA ASP A 46 9.72 -81.63 40.71
C ASP A 46 8.98 -82.66 39.84
N ALA A 47 9.72 -83.71 39.56
CA ALA A 47 9.45 -84.77 38.61
C ALA A 47 8.45 -85.83 39.11
N GLY A 48 7.75 -86.47 38.18
CA GLY A 48 6.94 -87.66 38.45
C GLY A 48 6.68 -88.46 37.18
N ASN A 49 7.29 -89.65 37.12
CA ASN A 49 7.18 -90.67 36.08
C ASN A 49 5.74 -90.98 35.63
N GLY A 50 5.56 -91.22 34.33
CA GLY A 50 4.30 -91.74 33.79
C GLY A 50 4.37 -92.17 32.32
N SER A 51 4.89 -93.38 32.10
CA SER A 51 4.46 -94.36 31.09
C SER A 51 4.44 -93.98 29.58
N LEU A 52 5.31 -94.69 28.86
CA LEU A 52 5.33 -94.88 27.41
C LEU A 52 3.97 -95.39 26.89
N SER A 53 3.08 -94.52 26.41
CA SER A 53 1.98 -94.83 25.47
C SER A 53 1.23 -93.58 24.95
N GLU A 54 1.90 -92.52 24.44
CA GLU A 54 1.12 -91.37 23.90
C GLU A 54 1.78 -90.52 22.80
N SER A 55 2.97 -90.91 22.30
CA SER A 55 3.73 -90.09 21.33
C SER A 55 3.13 -89.99 19.92
N LYS A 56 1.99 -90.63 19.65
CA LYS A 56 1.21 -90.43 18.40
C LYS A 56 0.01 -89.51 18.59
N ILE A 57 -0.53 -89.41 19.81
CA ILE A 57 -1.70 -88.59 20.11
C ILE A 57 -1.25 -87.16 20.45
N ASP A 58 -0.12 -86.98 21.15
CA ASP A 58 0.46 -85.66 21.40
C ASP A 58 0.97 -84.98 20.14
N THR A 59 1.59 -85.73 19.21
CA THR A 59 2.00 -85.15 17.92
C THR A 59 0.79 -84.77 17.06
N ALA A 60 -0.32 -85.51 17.17
CA ALA A 60 -1.55 -85.20 16.46
C ALA A 60 -2.30 -84.01 17.10
N ALA A 61 -2.33 -83.92 18.44
CA ALA A 61 -2.91 -82.82 19.18
C ALA A 61 -2.08 -81.54 19.06
N GLN A 62 -0.75 -81.63 19.13
CA GLN A 62 0.16 -80.52 18.85
C GLN A 62 0.08 -80.08 17.40
N LYS A 63 -0.05 -80.99 16.43
CA LYS A 63 -0.27 -80.65 15.03
C LYS A 63 -1.64 -79.99 14.82
N ALA A 64 -2.68 -80.47 15.48
CA ALA A 64 -4.03 -79.89 15.46
C ALA A 64 -4.11 -78.51 16.14
N MET A 65 -3.24 -78.21 17.11
CA MET A 65 -3.11 -76.86 17.69
C MET A 65 -2.11 -75.98 16.93
N ALA A 66 -1.14 -76.56 16.23
CA ALA A 66 -0.18 -75.82 15.42
C ALA A 66 -0.82 -75.25 14.15
N GLU A 67 -1.71 -76.00 13.49
CA GLU A 67 -2.44 -75.55 12.29
C GLU A 67 -3.22 -74.22 12.50
N PRO A 68 -4.10 -74.07 13.53
CA PRO A 68 -4.80 -72.81 13.77
C PRO A 68 -3.88 -71.67 14.22
N LEU A 69 -2.76 -71.97 14.90
CA LEU A 69 -1.75 -70.97 15.27
C LEU A 69 -0.97 -70.47 14.04
N LEU A 70 -0.70 -71.34 13.07
CA LEU A 70 -0.09 -70.96 11.80
C LEU A 70 -1.05 -70.08 10.98
N GLU A 71 -2.33 -70.45 10.91
CA GLU A 71 -3.36 -69.62 10.26
C GLU A 71 -3.49 -68.24 10.90
N GLN A 72 -3.47 -68.15 12.24
CA GLN A 72 -3.46 -66.87 12.96
C GLN A 72 -2.21 -66.04 12.64
N ASN A 73 -1.03 -66.67 12.56
CA ASN A 73 0.20 -65.97 12.17
C ASN A 73 0.12 -65.45 10.72
N GLU A 74 -0.46 -66.22 9.81
CA GLU A 74 -0.70 -65.76 8.44
C GLU A 74 -1.70 -64.61 8.37
N GLN A 75 -2.79 -64.67 9.15
CA GLN A 75 -3.77 -63.58 9.25
C GLN A 75 -3.15 -62.31 9.85
N LEU A 76 -2.36 -62.44 10.91
CA LEU A 76 -1.64 -61.30 11.51
C LEU A 76 -0.64 -60.70 10.53
N ARG A 77 0.08 -61.51 9.76
CA ARG A 77 0.98 -61.02 8.69
C ARG A 77 0.22 -60.26 7.61
N LYS A 78 -0.96 -60.75 7.20
CA LYS A 78 -1.84 -60.06 6.24
C LYS A 78 -2.38 -58.75 6.80
N GLN A 79 -2.75 -58.70 8.08
CA GLN A 79 -3.19 -57.46 8.73
C GLN A 79 -2.05 -56.45 8.83
N LEU A 80 -0.84 -56.89 9.18
CA LEU A 80 0.34 -56.03 9.23
C LEU A 80 0.70 -55.50 7.84
N SER A 81 0.58 -56.30 6.78
CA SER A 81 0.83 -55.81 5.42
C SER A 81 -0.22 -54.78 4.99
N ILE A 82 -1.51 -55.03 5.24
CA ILE A 82 -2.59 -54.09 4.94
C ILE A 82 -2.42 -52.79 5.74
N ALA A 83 -2.07 -52.88 7.03
CA ALA A 83 -1.83 -51.72 7.87
C ALA A 83 -0.59 -50.93 7.41
N GLN A 84 0.47 -51.61 6.96
CA GLN A 84 1.64 -50.95 6.38
C GLN A 84 1.31 -50.27 5.04
N GLU A 85 0.48 -50.87 4.21
CA GLU A 85 0.01 -50.30 2.95
C GLU A 85 -0.88 -49.08 3.20
N SER A 86 -1.79 -49.14 4.18
CA SER A 86 -2.63 -47.98 4.54
C SER A 86 -1.81 -46.84 5.13
N LEU A 87 -0.80 -47.12 5.97
CA LEU A 87 0.12 -46.11 6.45
C LEU A 87 0.92 -45.48 5.30
N LYS A 88 1.40 -46.27 4.35
CA LYS A 88 2.09 -45.75 3.15
C LYS A 88 1.16 -44.86 2.32
N ALA A 89 -0.07 -45.29 2.07
CA ALA A 89 -1.06 -44.52 1.31
C ALA A 89 -1.46 -43.21 2.00
N LEU A 90 -1.67 -43.24 3.33
CA LEU A 90 -1.96 -42.04 4.11
C LEU A 90 -0.76 -41.10 4.15
N THR A 91 0.46 -41.63 4.24
CA THR A 91 1.69 -40.83 4.23
C THR A 91 1.91 -40.19 2.86
N SER A 92 1.69 -40.93 1.76
CA SER A 92 1.80 -40.36 0.42
C SER A 92 0.74 -39.29 0.16
N SER A 93 -0.51 -39.52 0.58
CA SER A 93 -1.59 -38.54 0.44
C SER A 93 -1.33 -37.28 1.28
N LEU A 94 -0.77 -37.43 2.49
CA LEU A 94 -0.39 -36.28 3.32
C LEU A 94 0.78 -35.50 2.71
N ALA A 95 1.76 -36.18 2.12
CA ALA A 95 2.86 -35.54 1.40
C ALA A 95 2.37 -34.76 0.17
N GLU A 96 1.45 -35.35 -0.61
CA GLU A 96 0.84 -34.72 -1.78
C GLU A 96 0.01 -33.49 -1.38
N SER A 97 -0.85 -33.62 -0.37
CA SER A 97 -1.65 -32.49 0.13
C SER A 97 -0.79 -31.36 0.71
N ASN A 98 0.31 -31.70 1.38
CA ASN A 98 1.26 -30.69 1.86
C ASN A 98 1.97 -29.98 0.68
N ALA A 99 2.36 -30.71 -0.36
CA ALA A 99 2.97 -30.13 -1.55
C ALA A 99 1.99 -29.15 -2.26
N GLU A 100 0.73 -29.56 -2.43
CA GLU A 100 -0.31 -28.68 -2.97
C GLU A 100 -0.53 -27.43 -2.10
N ALA A 101 -0.55 -27.59 -0.77
CA ALA A 101 -0.68 -26.47 0.16
C ALA A 101 0.51 -25.49 0.07
N GLU A 102 1.72 -25.99 -0.14
CA GLU A 102 2.90 -25.14 -0.38
C GLU A 102 2.82 -24.40 -1.72
N GLU A 103 2.38 -25.07 -2.79
CA GLU A 103 2.18 -24.41 -4.09
C GLU A 103 1.14 -23.30 -4.00
N LEU A 104 0.03 -23.55 -3.32
CA LEU A 104 -0.99 -22.54 -3.09
C LEU A 104 -0.41 -21.36 -2.31
N ARG A 105 0.35 -21.60 -1.23
CA ARG A 105 1.03 -20.52 -0.48
C ARG A 105 1.96 -19.70 -1.37
N ARG A 106 2.73 -20.35 -2.26
CA ARG A 106 3.58 -19.64 -3.24
C ARG A 106 2.75 -18.77 -4.18
N LYS A 107 1.67 -19.31 -4.76
CA LYS A 107 0.75 -18.57 -5.63
C LYS A 107 0.09 -17.39 -4.90
N TYR A 108 -0.31 -17.55 -3.64
CA TYR A 108 -0.84 -16.47 -2.82
C TYR A 108 0.20 -15.37 -2.57
N SER A 109 1.44 -15.74 -2.24
CA SER A 109 2.51 -14.76 -2.05
C SER A 109 2.86 -14.01 -3.34
N ASP A 110 2.89 -14.69 -4.50
CA ASP A 110 3.11 -14.03 -5.79
C ASP A 110 1.96 -13.07 -6.13
N LEU A 111 0.71 -13.47 -5.89
CA LEU A 111 -0.45 -12.61 -6.07
C LEU A 111 -0.38 -11.39 -5.14
N GLU A 112 -0.02 -11.58 -3.87
CA GLU A 112 0.16 -10.50 -2.90
C GLU A 112 1.24 -9.49 -3.34
N LEU A 113 2.39 -9.98 -3.80
CA LEU A 113 3.45 -9.14 -4.36
C LEU A 113 3.00 -8.40 -5.62
N ARG A 114 2.24 -9.04 -6.52
CA ARG A 114 1.65 -8.37 -7.68
C ARG A 114 0.66 -7.27 -7.25
N MET A 115 -0.14 -7.53 -6.21
CA MET A 115 -1.09 -6.54 -5.69
C MET A 115 -0.38 -5.36 -5.02
N GLU A 116 0.75 -5.61 -4.35
CA GLU A 116 1.60 -4.57 -3.76
C GLU A 116 2.34 -3.75 -4.83
N ALA A 117 2.89 -4.40 -5.87
CA ALA A 117 3.54 -3.75 -7.00
C ALA A 117 2.58 -2.84 -7.78
N LEU A 118 1.30 -3.21 -7.86
CA LEU A 118 0.24 -2.36 -8.42
C LEU A 118 -0.17 -1.21 -7.49
N GLY A 119 0.40 -1.11 -6.29
CA GLY A 119 0.07 -0.09 -5.29
C GLY A 119 -1.33 -0.25 -4.69
N LEU A 120 -2.01 -1.35 -4.97
CA LEU A 120 -3.41 -1.59 -4.59
C LEU A 120 -3.53 -2.12 -3.15
N ALA A 121 -2.47 -2.64 -2.55
CA ALA A 121 -2.46 -3.11 -1.16
C ALA A 121 -2.74 -1.96 -0.16
N SER A 122 -2.21 -0.75 -0.43
CA SER A 122 -2.51 0.45 0.37
C SER A 122 -3.83 1.11 -0.03
N ALA A 123 -4.29 0.87 -1.26
CA ALA A 123 -5.54 1.44 -1.79
C ALA A 123 -6.80 0.62 -1.48
N SER A 124 -6.67 -0.69 -1.23
CA SER A 124 -7.81 -1.59 -0.98
C SER A 124 -8.50 -1.32 0.36
N LYS A 125 -7.75 -0.94 1.41
CA LYS A 125 -8.31 -0.48 2.70
C LYS A 125 -9.09 0.83 2.58
N ASP A 126 -8.77 1.62 1.56
CA ASP A 126 -9.32 2.95 1.30
C ASP A 126 -10.08 2.99 -0.04
N ARG A 127 -10.70 1.87 -0.46
CA ARG A 127 -11.43 1.77 -1.73
C ARG A 127 -12.43 2.90 -1.94
N ALA A 128 -13.14 3.29 -0.88
CA ALA A 128 -14.05 4.44 -0.91
C ALA A 128 -13.34 5.78 -1.15
N LYS A 129 -12.15 5.99 -0.56
CA LYS A 129 -11.35 7.21 -0.82
C LYS A 129 -10.72 7.19 -2.21
N LEU A 130 -10.36 6.01 -2.73
CA LEU A 130 -9.87 5.88 -4.10
C LEU A 130 -10.98 6.15 -5.11
N GLU A 131 -12.18 5.61 -4.90
CA GLU A 131 -13.36 5.90 -5.72
C GLU A 131 -13.72 7.39 -5.67
N GLN A 132 -13.66 8.03 -4.50
CA GLN A 132 -13.88 9.46 -4.37
C GLN A 132 -12.80 10.29 -5.09
N ARG A 133 -11.52 9.92 -4.99
CA ARG A 133 -10.42 10.58 -5.73
C ARG A 133 -10.52 10.37 -7.23
N LEU A 134 -10.94 9.19 -7.66
CA LEU A 134 -11.13 8.87 -9.07
C LEU A 134 -12.32 9.66 -9.63
N LEU A 135 -13.43 9.76 -8.89
CA LEU A 135 -14.56 10.61 -9.27
C LEU A 135 -14.15 12.09 -9.34
N ALA A 136 -13.38 12.59 -8.37
CA ALA A 136 -12.85 13.95 -8.39
C ALA A 136 -11.94 14.17 -9.62
N ALA A 137 -10.94 13.31 -9.82
CA ALA A 137 -10.01 13.42 -10.93
C ALA A 137 -10.71 13.31 -12.30
N VAL A 138 -11.71 12.44 -12.44
CA VAL A 138 -12.51 12.33 -13.68
C VAL A 138 -13.36 13.59 -13.87
N SER A 139 -13.96 14.13 -12.81
CA SER A 139 -14.72 15.39 -12.88
C SER A 139 -13.81 16.56 -13.27
N ASP A 140 -12.65 16.69 -12.65
CA ASP A 140 -11.68 17.75 -12.94
C ASP A 140 -11.18 17.65 -14.39
N LEU A 141 -10.90 16.43 -14.87
CA LEU A 141 -10.53 16.18 -16.26
C LEU A 141 -11.65 16.59 -17.22
N GLN A 142 -12.90 16.27 -16.91
CA GLN A 142 -14.06 16.67 -17.72
C GLN A 142 -14.22 18.20 -17.76
N LEU A 143 -14.02 18.88 -16.63
CA LEU A 143 -14.04 20.34 -16.57
C LEU A 143 -12.92 20.94 -17.43
N ALA A 144 -11.69 20.47 -17.28
CA ALA A 144 -10.55 20.92 -18.08
C ALA A 144 -10.75 20.66 -19.58
N HIS A 145 -11.39 19.54 -19.96
CA HIS A 145 -11.75 19.27 -21.35
C HIS A 145 -12.78 20.26 -21.89
N LYS A 146 -13.81 20.60 -21.11
CA LYS A 146 -14.81 21.60 -21.51
C LYS A 146 -14.17 22.97 -21.69
N GLU A 147 -13.35 23.42 -20.75
CA GLU A 147 -12.64 24.70 -20.86
C GLU A 147 -11.75 24.75 -22.10
N ARG A 148 -10.98 23.68 -22.34
CA ARG A 148 -10.13 23.57 -23.54
C ARG A 148 -10.95 23.61 -24.83
N ASP A 149 -12.12 22.99 -24.86
CA ASP A 149 -12.98 23.01 -26.04
C ASP A 149 -13.61 24.40 -26.24
N GLU A 150 -13.98 25.10 -25.17
CA GLU A 150 -14.39 26.52 -25.22
C GLU A 150 -13.28 27.43 -25.76
N TYR A 151 -12.02 27.24 -25.34
CA TYR A 151 -10.87 27.96 -25.88
C TYR A 151 -10.67 27.69 -27.37
N ARG A 152 -10.81 26.43 -27.80
CA ARG A 152 -10.69 26.05 -29.21
C ARG A 152 -11.75 26.73 -30.06
N ASP A 153 -13.00 26.75 -29.60
CA ASP A 153 -14.10 27.38 -30.32
C ASP A 153 -13.88 28.90 -30.46
N GLN A 154 -13.41 29.56 -29.41
CA GLN A 154 -13.11 31.01 -29.46
C GLN A 154 -11.93 31.34 -30.38
N MET A 155 -10.88 30.51 -30.35
CA MET A 155 -9.73 30.65 -31.26
C MET A 155 -10.12 30.40 -32.72
N LEU A 156 -10.97 29.42 -32.98
CA LEU A 156 -11.51 29.17 -34.33
C LEU A 156 -12.32 30.38 -34.82
N ARG A 157 -13.20 30.93 -33.98
CA ARG A 157 -13.97 32.16 -34.29
C ARG A 157 -13.07 33.37 -34.52
N LEU A 158 -11.99 33.51 -33.74
CA LEU A 158 -11.01 34.58 -33.95
C LEU A 158 -10.28 34.41 -35.28
N ASN A 159 -9.83 33.20 -35.60
CA ASN A 159 -9.19 32.89 -36.88
C ASN A 159 -10.13 33.17 -38.05
N GLU A 160 -11.40 32.78 -37.95
CA GLU A 160 -12.42 33.10 -38.96
C GLU A 160 -12.61 34.61 -39.14
N ALA A 161 -12.73 35.36 -38.04
CA ALA A 161 -12.85 36.82 -38.09
C ALA A 161 -11.62 37.48 -38.73
N VAL A 162 -10.40 37.00 -38.41
CA VAL A 162 -9.15 37.49 -39.00
C VAL A 162 -9.06 37.13 -40.49
N LEU A 163 -9.44 35.92 -40.89
CA LEU A 163 -9.48 35.52 -42.31
C LEU A 163 -10.52 36.33 -43.09
N CYS A 164 -11.69 36.59 -42.50
CA CYS A 164 -12.72 37.45 -43.08
C CYS A 164 -12.20 38.88 -43.24
N TYR A 165 -11.51 39.40 -42.22
CA TYR A 165 -10.85 40.69 -42.30
C TYR A 165 -9.78 40.73 -43.40
N LEU A 166 -8.91 39.73 -43.53
CA LEU A 166 -7.89 39.72 -44.60
C LEU A 166 -8.52 39.65 -46.01
N LYS A 167 -9.64 38.93 -46.17
CA LYS A 167 -10.39 38.86 -47.44
C LYS A 167 -11.11 40.17 -47.77
N THR A 168 -11.60 40.89 -46.77
CA THR A 168 -12.36 42.15 -46.93
C THR A 168 -11.49 43.41 -46.82
N SER A 169 -10.27 43.29 -46.28
CA SER A 169 -9.29 44.36 -46.04
C SER A 169 -8.79 45.03 -47.33
N GLN A 170 -9.09 44.49 -48.51
CA GLN A 170 -8.88 45.20 -49.76
C GLN A 170 -9.86 46.38 -49.93
N ALA A 171 -10.93 46.45 -49.14
CA ALA A 171 -12.01 47.42 -49.26
C ALA A 171 -12.47 48.01 -47.91
N GLY A 172 -11.58 48.45 -47.02
CA GLY A 172 -11.91 49.42 -45.96
C GLY A 172 -13.11 49.12 -45.02
N ASP A 173 -13.57 47.88 -44.93
CA ASP A 173 -14.82 47.55 -44.23
C ASP A 173 -14.68 47.73 -42.71
N ALA A 174 -15.27 48.82 -42.20
CA ALA A 174 -15.32 49.13 -40.77
C ALA A 174 -15.97 48.01 -39.94
N LYS A 175 -16.89 47.25 -40.55
CA LYS A 175 -17.58 46.11 -39.93
C LYS A 175 -16.63 44.94 -39.63
N ALA A 176 -15.75 44.59 -40.58
CA ALA A 176 -14.79 43.52 -40.38
C ALA A 176 -13.72 43.86 -39.32
N ARG A 177 -13.35 45.15 -39.19
CA ARG A 177 -12.48 45.63 -38.09
C ARG A 177 -13.15 45.48 -36.73
N MET A 178 -14.41 45.89 -36.65
CA MET A 178 -15.20 45.80 -35.42
C MET A 178 -15.38 44.35 -34.95
N ASP A 179 -15.62 43.41 -35.87
CA ASP A 179 -15.80 41.99 -35.56
C ASP A 179 -14.50 41.34 -35.04
N VAL A 180 -13.35 41.67 -35.64
CA VAL A 180 -12.03 41.22 -35.14
C VAL A 180 -11.73 41.79 -33.76
N GLU A 181 -11.97 43.08 -33.52
CA GLU A 181 -11.77 43.67 -32.20
C GLU A 181 -12.72 43.10 -31.14
N ALA A 182 -13.98 42.83 -31.49
CA ALA A 182 -14.94 42.19 -30.60
C ALA A 182 -14.47 40.79 -30.20
N GLN A 183 -13.96 40.02 -31.18
CA GLN A 183 -13.47 38.66 -30.95
C GLN A 183 -12.12 38.61 -30.22
N LEU A 184 -11.26 39.63 -30.40
CA LEU A 184 -10.05 39.80 -29.60
C LEU A 184 -10.37 40.14 -28.14
N ARG A 185 -11.35 41.03 -27.91
CA ARG A 185 -11.81 41.36 -26.55
C ARG A 185 -12.40 40.13 -25.85
N SER A 186 -13.26 39.37 -26.53
CA SER A 186 -13.85 38.15 -25.95
C SER A 186 -12.79 37.09 -25.62
N THR A 187 -11.85 36.83 -26.53
CA THR A 187 -10.74 35.90 -26.29
C THR A 187 -9.87 36.35 -25.12
N ASN A 188 -9.55 37.65 -25.03
CA ASN A 188 -8.75 38.19 -23.92
C ASN A 188 -9.46 38.03 -22.57
N THR A 189 -10.78 38.26 -22.50
CA THR A 189 -11.55 38.04 -21.26
C THR A 189 -11.52 36.59 -20.78
N LEU A 190 -11.45 35.63 -21.70
CA LEU A 190 -11.44 34.20 -21.38
C LEU A 190 -10.06 33.74 -20.92
N ILE A 191 -8.99 34.26 -21.54
CA ILE A 191 -7.61 34.08 -21.06
C ILE A 191 -7.42 34.68 -19.66
N THR A 192 -7.96 35.87 -19.39
CA THR A 192 -7.86 36.48 -18.05
C THR A 192 -8.68 35.73 -16.99
N LYS A 193 -9.75 35.04 -17.39
CA LYS A 193 -10.59 34.24 -16.48
C LYS A 193 -9.98 32.88 -16.15
N SER A 194 -9.20 32.26 -17.05
CA SER A 194 -8.39 31.07 -16.72
C SER A 194 -7.15 31.41 -15.91
N THR A 195 -6.57 32.58 -16.14
CA THR A 195 -5.36 33.05 -15.44
C THR A 195 -5.69 33.62 -14.05
N SER A 196 -6.95 33.63 -13.62
CA SER A 196 -7.33 34.06 -12.27
C SER A 196 -7.12 32.98 -11.19
N GLU A 197 -6.10 32.15 -11.34
CA GLU A 197 -5.36 31.62 -10.20
C GLU A 197 -4.22 32.62 -9.98
N PRO A 198 -4.13 33.29 -8.81
CA PRO A 198 -3.29 34.47 -8.66
C PRO A 198 -1.86 34.16 -9.06
N GLU A 199 -1.45 34.68 -10.21
CA GLU A 199 -0.10 34.65 -10.73
C GLU A 199 0.75 35.49 -9.78
N LEU A 200 1.26 34.83 -8.73
CA LEU A 200 2.23 35.43 -7.84
C LEU A 200 3.43 35.82 -8.70
N PRO A 201 3.81 37.12 -8.74
CA PRO A 201 4.95 37.57 -9.52
C PRO A 201 6.18 36.77 -9.11
N GLU A 202 6.99 36.37 -10.09
CA GLU A 202 8.23 35.63 -9.83
C GLU A 202 9.00 36.35 -8.72
N PRO A 203 9.29 35.68 -7.57
CA PRO A 203 9.95 36.34 -6.47
C PRO A 203 11.33 36.77 -6.93
N SER A 204 11.52 38.08 -7.00
CA SER A 204 12.84 38.66 -7.16
C SER A 204 13.70 38.21 -5.97
N LEU A 205 15.02 38.27 -6.10
CA LEU A 205 15.97 37.89 -5.04
C LEU A 205 15.72 38.68 -3.73
N MET A 206 15.02 39.82 -3.85
CA MET A 206 14.60 40.69 -2.76
C MET A 206 13.18 40.42 -2.27
N ASP A 207 12.33 39.67 -3.00
CA ASP A 207 10.91 39.40 -2.68
C ASP A 207 10.64 37.94 -2.32
N GLY A 208 11.57 37.32 -1.60
CA GLY A 208 11.33 35.99 -1.05
C GLY A 208 10.20 36.01 -0.03
N SER A 209 9.46 34.91 0.08
CA SER A 209 8.45 34.69 1.10
C SER A 209 8.60 33.31 1.75
N VAL A 210 8.24 33.26 3.03
CA VAL A 210 8.21 32.02 3.79
C VAL A 210 7.00 31.19 3.37
N ILE A 211 7.24 30.00 2.81
CA ILE A 211 6.19 29.04 2.41
C ILE A 211 5.75 28.21 3.62
N SER A 212 6.71 27.74 4.43
CA SER A 212 6.42 26.83 5.54
C SER A 212 7.42 27.01 6.67
N VAL A 213 6.91 26.95 7.89
CA VAL A 213 7.71 27.01 9.11
C VAL A 213 7.46 25.73 9.90
N LYS A 214 8.53 25.02 10.24
CA LYS A 214 8.52 23.92 11.21
C LYS A 214 9.26 24.37 12.45
N GLU A 215 8.52 24.85 13.44
CA GLU A 215 9.07 25.37 14.69
C GLU A 215 9.86 24.32 15.48
N GLU A 216 9.41 23.05 15.46
CA GLU A 216 10.07 21.93 16.17
C GLU A 216 11.53 21.70 15.74
N TRP A 217 11.86 22.07 14.49
CA TRP A 217 13.17 21.85 13.88
C TRP A 217 13.90 23.17 13.59
N SER A 218 13.31 24.29 14.01
CA SER A 218 13.75 25.64 13.63
C SER A 218 14.01 25.77 12.13
N PHE A 219 13.21 25.10 11.31
CA PHE A 219 13.41 24.94 9.87
C PHE A 219 12.35 25.73 9.10
N VAL A 220 12.81 26.55 8.16
CA VAL A 220 11.98 27.44 7.36
C VAL A 220 12.21 27.11 5.89
N VAL A 221 11.12 27.00 5.13
CA VAL A 221 11.15 26.81 3.68
C VAL A 221 10.77 28.12 3.01
N GLY A 222 11.68 28.66 2.20
CA GLY A 222 11.46 29.86 1.39
C GLY A 222 11.23 29.53 -0.09
N ASN A 223 10.51 30.39 -0.79
CA ASN A 223 10.23 30.33 -2.24
C ASN A 223 11.42 30.78 -3.14
N LEU A 224 12.62 30.88 -2.58
CA LEU A 224 13.83 31.26 -3.30
C LEU A 224 14.74 30.02 -3.41
N GLY A 225 15.45 29.87 -4.51
CA GLY A 225 16.30 28.70 -4.77
C GLY A 225 17.55 29.04 -5.57
N GLU A 226 18.14 28.01 -6.16
CA GLU A 226 19.38 28.11 -6.95
C GLU A 226 19.21 29.04 -8.16
N LYS A 227 18.01 29.06 -8.78
CA LYS A 227 17.70 29.98 -9.89
C LYS A 227 17.79 31.45 -9.47
N GLN A 228 17.54 31.74 -8.21
CA GLN A 228 17.68 33.06 -7.61
C GLN A 228 19.07 33.24 -6.98
N GLY A 229 20.06 32.41 -7.30
CA GLY A 229 21.44 32.58 -6.84
C GLY A 229 21.68 32.24 -5.37
N ILE A 230 20.73 31.61 -4.68
CA ILE A 230 20.92 31.16 -3.30
C ILE A 230 21.92 30.01 -3.25
N LYS A 231 22.86 30.09 -2.31
CA LYS A 231 23.84 29.04 -2.04
C LYS A 231 23.72 28.55 -0.61
N ILE A 232 24.12 27.30 -0.40
CA ILE A 232 24.22 26.70 0.93
C ILE A 232 25.19 27.55 1.78
N GLY A 233 24.79 27.86 3.00
CA GLY A 233 25.56 28.65 3.95
C GLY A 233 25.32 30.16 3.88
N MET A 234 24.56 30.66 2.91
CA MET A 234 24.22 32.08 2.77
C MET A 234 23.30 32.54 3.92
N PRO A 235 23.58 33.67 4.57
CA PRO A 235 22.69 34.25 5.57
C PRO A 235 21.50 34.94 4.90
N MET A 236 20.33 34.82 5.51
CA MET A 236 19.10 35.46 5.08
C MET A 236 18.42 36.13 6.28
N ARG A 237 17.68 37.20 6.05
CA ARG A 237 16.90 37.89 7.08
C ARG A 237 15.42 37.74 6.81
N VAL A 238 14.66 37.50 7.88
CA VAL A 238 13.20 37.55 7.86
C VAL A 238 12.77 38.95 8.26
N MET A 239 12.03 39.62 7.38
CA MET A 239 11.52 40.97 7.55
C MET A 239 9.99 40.92 7.65
N ARG A 240 9.43 41.68 8.60
CA ARG A 240 7.98 41.93 8.72
C ARG A 240 7.77 43.40 9.02
N ASN A 241 7.01 44.10 8.17
CA ASN A 241 6.75 45.54 8.31
C ASN A 241 8.07 46.35 8.49
N ASP A 242 9.07 46.09 7.67
CA ASP A 242 10.41 46.69 7.70
C ASP A 242 11.23 46.47 8.99
N ARG A 243 10.82 45.53 9.84
CA ARG A 243 11.58 45.11 11.03
C ARG A 243 12.18 43.73 10.82
N LYS A 244 13.47 43.59 11.16
CA LYS A 244 14.17 42.31 11.20
C LYS A 244 13.64 41.49 12.39
N ILE A 245 13.15 40.29 12.11
CA ILE A 245 12.66 39.35 13.13
C ILE A 245 13.75 38.35 13.48
N ALA A 246 14.38 37.76 12.46
CA ALA A 246 15.32 36.66 12.62
C ALA A 246 16.35 36.63 11.50
N THR A 247 17.51 36.07 11.82
CA THR A 247 18.54 35.68 10.86
C THR A 247 18.47 34.18 10.64
N LEU A 248 18.36 33.77 9.38
CA LEU A 248 18.35 32.39 8.93
C LEU A 248 19.66 32.05 8.22
N ARG A 249 20.07 30.79 8.27
CA ARG A 249 21.18 30.25 7.49
C ARG A 249 20.69 29.16 6.56
N VAL A 250 20.99 29.27 5.27
CA VAL A 250 20.58 28.28 4.28
C VAL A 250 21.36 26.98 4.46
N VAL A 251 20.65 25.85 4.56
CA VAL A 251 21.22 24.51 4.75
C VAL A 251 21.01 23.63 3.52
N ASP A 252 19.88 23.79 2.82
CA ASP A 252 19.57 23.05 1.60
C ASP A 252 19.00 23.99 0.53
N VAL A 253 19.36 23.77 -0.72
CA VAL A 253 18.89 24.57 -1.86
C VAL A 253 18.47 23.64 -2.98
N ARG A 254 17.29 23.90 -3.53
CA ARG A 254 16.77 23.27 -4.74
C ARG A 254 16.53 24.34 -5.80
N GLN A 255 16.08 23.92 -6.99
CA GLN A 255 15.90 24.81 -8.13
C GLN A 255 14.99 26.02 -7.86
N LYS A 256 13.92 25.88 -7.05
CA LYS A 256 12.92 26.92 -6.79
C LYS A 256 12.62 27.16 -5.31
N ILE A 257 13.26 26.43 -4.40
CA ILE A 257 12.97 26.46 -2.96
C ILE A 257 14.26 26.25 -2.18
N CYS A 258 14.36 26.86 -1.01
CA CYS A 258 15.49 26.72 -0.09
C CYS A 258 15.00 26.36 1.31
N GLY A 259 15.78 25.50 1.98
CA GLY A 259 15.64 25.21 3.38
C GLY A 259 16.66 26.01 4.18
N ALA A 260 16.20 26.78 5.15
CA ALA A 260 17.04 27.57 6.04
C ALA A 260 16.72 27.26 7.51
N VAL A 261 17.74 27.33 8.36
CA VAL A 261 17.64 27.14 9.81
C VAL A 261 17.76 28.48 10.51
N ILE A 262 16.97 28.68 11.57
CA ILE A 262 16.99 29.90 12.39
C ILE A 262 18.29 29.92 13.21
N GLN A 263 19.12 30.94 13.01
CA GLN A 263 20.39 31.10 13.74
C GLN A 263 20.22 32.06 14.93
N GLU A 264 19.60 33.21 14.69
CA GLU A 264 19.38 34.25 15.70
C GLU A 264 17.97 34.79 15.58
N MET A 265 17.30 34.99 16.72
CA MET A 265 16.02 35.67 16.81
C MET A 265 16.23 36.98 17.55
N ASP A 266 15.84 38.11 16.93
CA ASP A 266 15.98 39.42 17.56
C ASP A 266 14.90 39.63 18.64
N SER A 267 13.84 38.80 18.67
CA SER A 267 12.79 38.85 19.69
C SER A 267 12.13 37.49 19.91
N GLU A 268 12.25 36.93 21.11
CA GLU A 268 11.57 35.68 21.52
C GLU A 268 10.04 35.74 21.43
N LYS A 269 9.47 36.96 21.39
CA LYS A 269 8.03 37.21 21.31
C LYS A 269 7.48 37.16 19.88
N GLU A 270 8.31 37.30 18.85
CA GLU A 270 7.87 37.33 17.46
C GLU A 270 8.26 36.05 16.72
N LYS A 271 7.30 35.13 16.60
CA LYS A 271 7.47 33.91 15.79
C LYS A 271 7.37 34.23 14.30
N ILE A 272 8.21 33.55 13.52
CA ILE A 272 8.17 33.57 12.04
C ILE A 272 6.85 32.94 11.60
N ARG A 273 6.17 33.58 10.64
CA ARG A 273 4.90 33.10 10.08
C ARG A 273 5.05 32.88 8.58
N VAL A 274 4.17 32.03 8.05
CA VAL A 274 4.02 31.86 6.61
C VAL A 274 3.60 33.20 6.00
N GLY A 275 4.29 33.61 4.94
CA GLY A 275 4.11 34.90 4.26
C GLY A 275 5.03 36.03 4.72
N ASP A 276 5.91 35.82 5.70
CA ASP A 276 6.95 36.80 6.02
C ASP A 276 7.93 36.98 4.86
N HIS A 277 8.49 38.18 4.74
CA HIS A 277 9.40 38.55 3.65
C HIS A 277 10.82 38.08 3.95
N LEU A 278 11.48 37.48 2.95
CA LEU A 278 12.82 36.94 3.04
C LEU A 278 13.76 37.77 2.16
N GLN A 279 14.77 38.36 2.78
CA GLN A 279 15.81 39.12 2.09
C GLN A 279 17.16 38.43 2.27
N VAL A 280 17.92 38.33 1.18
CA VAL A 280 19.27 37.77 1.18
C VAL A 280 20.28 38.86 1.53
N ASP A 281 21.12 38.61 2.54
CA ASP A 281 22.24 39.49 2.86
C ASP A 281 23.48 39.04 2.10
N ALA A 282 23.83 39.78 1.05
CA ALA A 282 25.09 39.61 0.35
C ALA A 282 26.26 40.30 1.06
N HIS A 283 26.29 40.34 2.40
CA HIS A 283 27.49 40.76 3.11
C HIS A 283 28.51 39.61 3.13
N HIS A 284 29.46 39.72 2.22
CA HIS A 284 30.62 38.86 2.06
C HIS A 284 31.61 39.06 3.22
N ASP A 285 31.24 38.75 4.46
CA ASP A 285 32.22 38.68 5.55
C ASP A 285 32.69 37.23 5.73
N LEU A 286 33.67 36.85 4.92
CA LEU A 286 34.57 35.75 5.23
C LEU A 286 35.53 36.23 6.33
N SER A 287 35.10 36.14 7.59
CA SER A 287 36.07 36.05 8.68
C SER A 287 36.43 34.58 8.89
N LEU A 288 37.42 34.13 8.12
CA LEU A 288 38.18 32.93 8.45
C LEU A 288 38.96 33.22 9.75
N ARG A 289 38.65 32.46 10.81
CA ARG A 289 39.56 32.18 11.92
C ARG A 289 39.68 30.69 12.08
#